data_AF-D4K5I4-F1
#
_entry.id   AF-D4K5I4-F1
#
_cell.length_a   1.000
_cell.length_b   1.000
_cell.length_c   1.000
_cell.angle_alpha   90.00
_cell.angle_beta   90.00
_cell.angle_gamma   90.00
#
_symmetry.space_group_name_H-M   'P 1'
#
loop_
_entity.id
_entity.type
_entity.pdbx_description
1 polymer ?
#
loop_
_entity_poly.entity_id
_entity_poly.type
_entity_poly.pdbx_seq_one_letter_code
_entity_poly.pdbx_strand_id
1 'polypeptide(L)' 'MLDHKKEAITEHWQFCPKCNIKLYRMTADCTGFIYIKCWRCREMLWLNLSIRAK' A
#
# COMPACT_ATOMS: atom_id res chain seq x y z
N MET A 1 -29.57 2.47 13.41
CA MET A 1 -28.73 1.62 12.55
C MET A 1 -27.63 2.52 12.03
N LEU A 2 -26.38 2.35 12.47
CA LEU A 2 -25.30 3.20 12.00
C LEU A 2 -25.03 2.86 10.53
N ASP A 3 -25.32 3.81 9.65
CA ASP A 3 -24.88 3.83 8.26
C ASP A 3 -23.35 3.78 8.23
N HIS A 4 -22.80 2.56 8.21
CA HIS A 4 -21.47 2.31 7.71
C HIS A 4 -21.49 2.66 6.23
N LYS A 5 -21.31 3.94 5.93
CA LYS A 5 -20.84 4.44 4.64
C LYS A 5 -19.61 3.61 4.32
N LYS A 6 -19.81 2.55 3.53
CA LYS A 6 -18.73 1.83 2.84
C LYS A 6 -18.19 2.82 1.83
N GLU A 7 -17.43 3.80 2.30
CA GLU A 7 -16.48 4.47 1.44
C GLU A 7 -15.71 3.34 0.79
N ALA A 8 -15.76 3.28 -0.54
CA ALA A 8 -15.11 2.24 -1.31
C ALA A 8 -13.63 2.31 -0.99
N ILE A 9 -13.19 1.53 0.02
CA ILE A 9 -11.80 1.43 0.44
C ILE A 9 -11.09 0.96 -0.82
N THR A 10 -10.45 1.90 -1.51
CA THR A 10 -9.86 1.65 -2.81
C THR A 10 -8.60 0.87 -2.48
N GLU A 11 -8.73 -0.45 -2.40
CA GLU A 11 -7.65 -1.34 -2.01
C GLU A 11 -6.54 -1.27 -3.06
N HIS A 12 -5.51 -0.47 -2.78
CA HIS A 12 -4.37 -0.34 -3.67
C HIS A 12 -3.20 -1.16 -3.11
N TRP A 13 -2.70 -2.09 -3.92
CA TRP A 13 -1.55 -2.91 -3.55
C TRP A 13 -0.26 -2.33 -4.14
N GLN A 14 0.77 -2.22 -3.31
CA GLN A 14 2.13 -1.94 -3.75
C GLN A 14 2.84 -3.25 -4.08
N PHE A 15 3.59 -3.24 -5.17
CA PHE A 15 4.30 -4.41 -5.69
C PHE A 15 5.81 -4.19 -5.70
N CYS A 16 6.55 -5.28 -5.59
CA CYS A 16 7.99 -5.24 -5.79
C CYS A 16 8.29 -4.99 -7.28
N PRO A 17 9.07 -3.95 -7.64
CA PRO A 17 9.34 -3.64 -9.05
C PRO A 17 10.15 -4.72 -9.77
N LYS A 18 10.93 -5.54 -9.04
CA LYS A 18 11.71 -6.64 -9.63
C LYS A 18 10.93 -7.95 -9.73
N CYS A 19 10.20 -8.29 -8.67
CA CYS A 19 9.58 -9.62 -8.54
C CYS A 19 8.07 -9.62 -8.85
N ASN A 20 7.46 -8.45 -8.97
CA ASN A 20 6.02 -8.24 -9.11
C ASN A 20 5.17 -8.97 -8.07
N ILE A 21 5.70 -9.14 -6.86
CA ILE A 21 4.98 -9.73 -5.73
C ILE A 21 4.29 -8.63 -4.91
N LYS A 22 3.16 -8.97 -4.29
CA LYS A 22 2.47 -8.08 -3.35
C LYS A 22 3.38 -7.81 -2.14
N LEU A 23 3.57 -6.54 -1.83
CA LEU A 23 4.39 -6.11 -0.69
C LEU A 23 3.56 -5.51 0.43
N TYR A 24 2.71 -4.56 0.10
CA TYR A 24 1.96 -3.80 1.09
C TYR A 24 0.59 -3.42 0.55
N ARG A 25 -0.43 -3.55 1.40
CA ARG A 25 -1.80 -3.13 1.10
C ARG A 25 -1.97 -1.70 1.62
N MET A 26 -2.15 -0.75 0.73
CA MET A 26 -2.51 0.62 1.12
C MET A 26 -4.01 0.70 1.40
N THR A 27 -4.34 1.35 2.51
CA THR A 27 -5.70 1.76 2.85
C THR A 27 -5.79 3.27 2.76
N ALA A 28 -6.99 3.81 2.52
CA ALA A 28 -7.26 5.25 2.31
C ALA A 28 -6.64 6.15 3.41
N ASP A 29 -6.53 5.63 4.63
CA ASP A 29 -6.05 6.37 5.80
C ASP A 29 -4.53 6.29 6.02
N CYS A 30 -3.79 5.58 5.15
CA CYS A 30 -2.34 5.50 5.26
C CYS A 30 -1.69 6.78 4.73
N THR A 31 -0.86 7.41 5.56
CA THR A 31 -0.01 8.55 5.17
C THR A 31 1.43 8.28 5.57
N GLY A 32 2.39 8.83 4.83
CA GLY A 32 3.82 8.72 5.13
C GLY A 32 4.58 7.71 4.27
N PHE A 33 5.73 7.24 4.78
CA PHE A 33 6.66 6.37 4.07
C PHE A 33 7.00 5.13 4.89
N ILE A 34 7.12 3.99 4.22
CA ILE A 34 7.57 2.74 4.84
C ILE A 34 8.78 2.17 4.09
N TYR A 35 9.74 1.65 4.86
CA TYR A 35 10.79 0.79 4.33
C TYR A 35 10.34 -0.66 4.45
N ILE A 36 10.21 -1.35 3.33
CA ILE A 36 9.86 -2.77 3.29
C ILE A 36 10.95 -3.54 2.56
N LYS A 37 11.34 -4.68 3.14
CA LYS A 37 12.24 -5.61 2.49
C LYS A 37 11.44 -6.64 1.71
N CYS A 38 11.69 -6.74 0.41
CA CYS A 38 11.10 -7.80 -0.41
C CYS A 38 11.62 -9.15 0.06
N TRP A 39 10.72 -10.10 0.38
CA TRP A 39 11.15 -11.42 0.87
C TRP A 39 11.84 -12.25 -0.21
N ARG A 40 11.48 -12.06 -1.49
CA ARG A 40 12.01 -12.80 -2.64
C ARG A 40 13.38 -12.30 -3.11
N CYS A 41 13.51 -11.00 -3.43
CA CYS A 41 14.78 -10.44 -3.92
C CYS A 41 15.65 -9.80 -2.82
N ARG A 42 15.18 -9.76 -1.56
CA ARG A 42 15.86 -9.14 -0.40
C ARG A 42 16.15 -7.64 -0.55
N GLU A 43 15.66 -6.99 -1.60
CA GLU A 43 15.80 -5.56 -1.83
C GLU A 43 15.00 -4.76 -0.81
N MET A 44 15.60 -3.69 -0.28
CA MET A 44 14.88 -2.72 0.52
C MET A 44 14.22 -1.69 -0.40
N LEU A 45 12.91 -1.53 -0.23
CA LEU A 45 12.09 -0.63 -1.01
C LEU A 45 11.54 0.45 -0.10
N TRP A 46 11.60 1.68 -0.61
CA TRP A 46 11.00 2.83 0.03
C TRP A 46 9.66 3.11 -0.63
N LEU A 47 8.58 2.80 0.07
CA LEU A 47 7.22 2.95 -0.44
C LEU A 47 6.59 4.22 0.14
N ASN A 48 6.05 5.07 -0.73
CA ASN A 48 5.21 6.18 -0.32
C ASN A 48 3.77 5.69 -0.17
N LEU A 49 3.28 5.72 1.07
CA LEU A 49 1.92 5.30 1.41
C LEU A 49 0.91 6.42 1.28
N SER A 50 1.36 7.65 1.08
CA SER A 50 0.49 8.82 0.96
C SER A 50 -0.34 8.68 -0.33
N ILE A 51 -1.60 8.30 -0.16
CA ILE A 51 -2.56 8.28 -1.26
C ILE A 51 -2.82 9.73 -1.65
N ARG A 52 -2.13 10.20 -2.71
CA ARG A 52 -2.60 11.37 -3.45
C ARG A 52 -3.82 10.93 -4.25
N ALA A 53 -5.00 11.09 -3.67
CA ALA A 53 -6.19 11.30 -4.50
C ALA A 53 -5.87 12.52 -5.38
N LYS A 54 -5.64 12.28 -6.67
CA LYS A 54 -5.55 13.34 -7.67
C LYS A 54 -6.94 13.77 -8.09
#